data_AF-A0AAD2G771-F1
#
_entry.id   AF-A0AAD2G771-F1
#
_cell.length_a   1.000
_cell.length_b   1.000
_cell.length_c   1.000
_cell.angle_alpha   90.00
_cell.angle_beta   90.00
_cell.angle_gamma   90.00
#
_symmetry.space_group_name_H-M   'P 1'
#
loop_
_entity.id
_entity.type
_entity.pdbx_description
1 polymer ?
#
loop_
_entity_poly.entity_id
_entity_poly.type
_entity_poly.pdbx_seq_one_letter_code
_entity_poly.pdbx_strand_id
1 'polypeptide(L)'
;MFKRCLNPTDKMMVDEIYNEKDVQRLRDKLQQMKQKRQQLQALRSEVSKCQEKAQHRVDELYLERQHLVEELESIFKEKRAIHEFLELSDKWNVINDSVHIWHQGPFATIHNCRLGSEAPAISPHPPTEAMRHKQQQQRQSAPTTPPRGGWNLFGSSQVANDPSPPSGNRTASSSSDVSSNGNGDNSHVAAFSVPKVTWPEINAAWGHVVLLVQILAQRSQTTLPHTLQPMGATSKIYLNGDANSGILYSVHFEESSLWGRSNLRNFHIALNGVCDCLWQLAQSQTDKTVAVPHHMVYDKTQAYWKIGGVALVHLNQTSNNNNNQNGSPPNGNQAGVDFTRACKYLLTNLKWLVAYSVKHHAQR
;
A
#
# COMPACT_ATOMS: atom_id res chain seq x y z
N MET A 1 -63.40 -112.96 39.72
CA MET A 1 -62.85 -112.35 40.96
C MET A 1 -62.03 -111.12 40.58
N PHE A 2 -62.42 -109.96 41.11
CA PHE A 2 -61.66 -108.71 41.28
C PHE A 2 -61.03 -108.01 40.04
N LYS A 3 -61.86 -107.45 39.15
CA LYS A 3 -61.52 -106.16 38.51
C LYS A 3 -61.71 -105.09 39.58
N ARG A 4 -60.63 -104.80 40.30
CA ARG A 4 -60.57 -103.75 41.31
C ARG A 4 -60.75 -102.41 40.58
N CYS A 5 -61.99 -101.89 40.59
CA CYS A 5 -62.22 -100.48 40.33
C CYS A 5 -61.31 -99.72 41.29
N LEU A 6 -60.32 -99.00 40.76
CA LEU A 6 -59.60 -98.01 41.55
C LEU A 6 -60.67 -97.14 42.20
N ASN A 7 -60.65 -97.06 43.53
CA ASN A 7 -61.55 -96.19 44.26
C ASN A 7 -61.40 -94.78 43.68
N PRO A 8 -62.48 -93.97 43.63
CA PRO A 8 -62.39 -92.58 43.17
C PRO A 8 -61.27 -91.80 43.90
N THR A 9 -60.99 -92.20 45.15
CA THR A 9 -59.86 -91.74 45.98
C THR A 9 -58.47 -92.13 45.45
N ASP A 10 -58.25 -93.34 44.92
CA ASP A 10 -56.94 -93.77 44.42
C ASP A 10 -56.59 -93.13 43.07
N LYS A 11 -57.61 -92.90 42.22
CA LYS A 11 -57.45 -92.20 40.94
C LYS A 11 -57.15 -90.71 41.15
N MET A 12 -57.81 -90.09 42.14
CA MET A 12 -57.47 -88.75 42.61
C MET A 12 -56.03 -88.66 43.13
N MET A 13 -55.57 -89.64 43.90
CA MET A 13 -54.21 -89.64 44.46
C MET A 13 -53.11 -89.71 43.38
N VAL A 14 -53.31 -90.48 42.31
CA VAL A 14 -52.36 -90.56 41.18
C VAL A 14 -52.38 -89.29 40.33
N ASP A 15 -53.55 -88.71 40.05
CA ASP A 15 -53.67 -87.41 39.34
C ASP A 15 -53.09 -86.24 40.17
N GLU A 16 -53.21 -86.31 41.50
CA GLU A 16 -52.65 -85.33 42.43
C GLU A 16 -51.12 -85.41 42.51
N ILE A 17 -50.55 -86.62 42.54
CA ILE A 17 -49.10 -86.85 42.42
C ILE A 17 -48.57 -86.40 41.04
N TYR A 18 -49.33 -86.61 39.96
CA TYR A 18 -48.95 -86.19 38.61
C TYR A 18 -48.96 -84.66 38.47
N ASN A 19 -49.99 -84.00 39.00
CA ASN A 19 -50.10 -82.54 39.08
C ASN A 19 -48.99 -81.93 39.96
N GLU A 20 -48.62 -82.54 41.08
CA GLU A 20 -47.56 -82.03 41.96
C GLU A 20 -46.18 -82.06 41.27
N LYS A 21 -45.89 -83.13 40.51
CA LYS A 21 -44.67 -83.21 39.68
C LYS A 21 -44.65 -82.16 38.57
N ASP A 22 -45.77 -81.90 37.90
CA ASP A 22 -45.87 -80.88 36.86
C ASP A 22 -45.75 -79.46 37.43
N VAL A 23 -46.32 -79.20 38.61
CA VAL A 23 -46.14 -77.95 39.36
C VAL A 23 -44.66 -77.75 39.72
N GLN A 24 -43.97 -78.80 40.16
CA GLN A 24 -42.54 -78.71 40.46
C GLN A 24 -41.70 -78.44 39.22
N ARG A 25 -42.00 -79.11 38.09
CA ARG A 25 -41.33 -78.88 36.80
C ARG A 25 -41.53 -77.46 36.27
N LEU A 26 -42.71 -76.88 36.49
CA LEU A 26 -43.02 -75.49 36.14
C LEU A 26 -42.26 -74.50 37.03
N ARG A 27 -42.10 -74.77 38.33
CA ARG A 27 -41.25 -73.96 39.24
C ARG A 27 -39.79 -73.95 38.78
N ASP A 28 -39.24 -75.11 38.42
CA ASP A 28 -37.85 -75.22 37.95
C ASP A 28 -37.64 -74.46 36.64
N LYS A 29 -38.59 -74.56 35.69
CA LYS A 29 -38.58 -73.75 34.46
C LYS A 29 -38.69 -72.25 34.75
N LEU A 30 -39.54 -71.84 35.69
CA LEU A 30 -39.67 -70.44 36.11
C LEU A 30 -38.35 -69.93 36.72
N GLN A 31 -37.67 -70.75 37.51
CA GLN A 31 -36.39 -70.43 38.12
C GLN A 31 -35.28 -70.31 37.06
N GLN A 32 -35.22 -71.22 36.08
CA GLN A 32 -34.31 -71.11 34.93
C GLN A 32 -34.59 -69.85 34.10
N MET A 33 -35.86 -69.54 33.83
CA MET A 33 -36.26 -68.34 33.10
C MET A 33 -35.85 -67.06 33.86
N LYS A 34 -35.99 -67.04 35.19
CA LYS A 34 -35.53 -65.93 36.03
C LYS A 34 -34.01 -65.76 35.97
N GLN A 35 -33.24 -66.84 36.08
CA GLN A 35 -31.78 -66.81 35.97
C GLN A 35 -31.31 -66.33 34.60
N LYS A 36 -31.89 -66.85 33.51
CA LYS A 36 -31.61 -66.37 32.14
C LYS A 36 -31.93 -64.89 31.98
N ARG A 37 -33.04 -64.41 32.55
CA ARG A 37 -33.41 -62.99 32.50
C ARG A 37 -32.39 -62.10 33.23
N GLN A 38 -31.88 -62.54 34.38
CA GLN A 38 -30.82 -61.82 35.10
C GLN A 38 -29.51 -61.78 34.32
N GLN A 39 -29.09 -62.89 33.71
CA GLN A 39 -27.89 -62.94 32.87
C GLN A 39 -28.01 -62.03 31.64
N LEU A 40 -29.16 -62.07 30.95
CA LEU A 40 -29.43 -61.17 29.83
C LEU A 40 -29.44 -59.69 30.25
N GLN A 41 -29.94 -59.38 31.45
CA GLN A 41 -29.94 -58.02 31.96
C GLN A 41 -28.53 -57.53 32.30
N ALA A 42 -27.67 -58.39 32.86
CA ALA A 42 -26.27 -58.09 33.11
C ALA A 42 -25.50 -57.86 31.79
N LEU A 43 -25.65 -58.76 30.81
CA LEU A 43 -25.01 -58.64 29.51
C LEU A 43 -25.49 -57.38 28.77
N ARG A 44 -26.78 -57.04 28.85
CA ARG A 44 -27.33 -55.81 28.26
C ARG A 44 -26.73 -54.55 28.90
N SER A 45 -26.50 -54.55 30.22
CA SER A 45 -25.82 -53.44 30.91
C SER A 45 -24.37 -53.29 30.45
N GLU A 46 -23.67 -54.41 30.26
CA GLU A 46 -22.28 -54.41 29.81
C GLU A 46 -22.14 -53.95 28.36
N VAL A 47 -23.01 -54.41 27.47
CA VAL A 47 -23.11 -53.92 26.09
C VAL A 47 -23.40 -52.42 26.05
N SER A 48 -24.31 -51.92 26.90
CA SER A 48 -24.62 -50.48 26.99
C SER A 48 -23.39 -49.66 27.37
N LYS A 49 -22.60 -50.11 28.35
CA LYS A 49 -21.36 -49.43 28.76
C LYS A 49 -20.30 -49.45 27.66
N CYS A 50 -20.18 -50.59 26.96
CA CYS A 50 -19.24 -50.72 25.85
C CYS A 50 -19.62 -49.78 24.69
N GLN A 51 -20.92 -49.70 24.38
CA GLN A 51 -21.46 -48.81 23.35
C GLN A 51 -21.25 -47.34 23.70
N GLU A 52 -21.46 -46.94 24.97
CA GLU A 52 -21.22 -45.57 25.42
C GLU A 52 -19.75 -45.16 25.28
N LYS A 53 -18.80 -46.04 25.64
CA LYS A 53 -17.37 -45.81 25.44
C LYS A 53 -17.00 -45.66 23.96
N ALA A 54 -17.55 -46.52 23.11
CA ALA A 54 -17.32 -46.45 21.67
C ALA A 54 -17.86 -45.14 21.10
N GLN A 55 -19.05 -44.71 21.55
CA GLN A 55 -19.66 -43.46 21.11
C GLN A 55 -18.86 -42.24 21.54
N HIS A 56 -18.42 -42.19 22.80
CA HIS A 56 -17.53 -41.13 23.28
C HIS A 56 -16.23 -41.04 22.46
N ARG A 57 -15.61 -42.18 22.13
CA ARG A 57 -14.39 -42.18 21.31
C ARG A 57 -14.63 -41.68 19.88
N VAL A 58 -15.78 -42.02 19.31
CA VAL A 58 -16.20 -41.52 18.00
C VAL A 58 -16.40 -40.01 18.05
N ASP A 59 -17.08 -39.49 19.08
CA ASP A 59 -17.31 -38.06 19.26
C ASP A 59 -16.00 -37.27 19.44
N GLU A 60 -15.05 -37.81 20.21
CA GLU A 60 -13.71 -37.24 20.38
C GLU A 60 -12.95 -37.14 19.05
N LEU A 61 -12.94 -38.22 18.26
CA LEU A 61 -12.31 -38.22 16.93
C LEU A 61 -13.02 -37.28 15.95
N TYR A 62 -14.34 -37.13 16.07
CA TYR A 62 -15.09 -36.17 15.27
C TYR A 62 -14.69 -34.73 15.58
N LEU A 63 -14.50 -34.39 16.85
CA LEU A 63 -14.03 -33.08 17.29
C LEU A 63 -12.60 -32.80 16.83
N GLU A 64 -11.69 -33.76 16.97
CA GLU A 64 -10.31 -33.65 16.49
C GLU A 64 -10.27 -33.42 14.98
N ARG A 65 -11.06 -34.19 14.22
CA ARG A 65 -11.18 -34.00 12.77
C ARG A 65 -11.69 -32.60 12.42
N GLN A 66 -12.69 -32.10 13.14
CA GLN A 66 -13.23 -30.77 12.90
C GLN A 66 -12.17 -29.68 13.14
N HIS A 67 -11.43 -29.78 14.23
CA HIS A 67 -10.33 -28.87 14.55
C HIS A 67 -9.27 -28.85 13.45
N LEU A 68 -8.82 -30.02 12.98
CA LEU A 68 -7.83 -30.11 11.91
C LEU A 68 -8.34 -29.55 10.58
N VAL A 69 -9.64 -29.72 10.27
CA VAL A 69 -10.24 -29.11 9.07
C VAL A 69 -10.23 -27.59 9.17
N GLU A 70 -10.57 -27.03 10.33
CA GLU A 70 -10.54 -25.58 10.57
C GLU A 70 -9.10 -25.02 10.47
N GLU A 71 -8.11 -25.73 11.02
CA GLU A 71 -6.69 -25.37 10.88
C GLU A 71 -6.23 -25.41 9.42
N LEU A 72 -6.57 -26.48 8.68
CA LEU A 72 -6.24 -26.60 7.26
C LEU A 72 -6.88 -25.46 6.46
N GLU A 73 -8.16 -25.15 6.70
CA GLU A 73 -8.83 -24.03 6.05
C GLU A 73 -8.15 -22.69 6.35
N SER A 74 -7.69 -22.48 7.59
CA SER A 74 -6.93 -21.29 7.98
C SER A 74 -5.62 -21.18 7.19
N ILE A 75 -4.84 -22.27 7.16
CA ILE A 75 -3.57 -22.34 6.43
C ILE A 75 -3.79 -22.10 4.92
N PHE A 76 -4.85 -22.67 4.34
CA PHE A 76 -5.16 -22.43 2.92
C PHE A 76 -5.55 -20.98 2.64
N LYS A 77 -6.25 -20.31 3.54
CA LYS A 77 -6.57 -18.87 3.43
C LYS A 77 -5.29 -18.04 3.47
N GLU A 78 -4.39 -18.32 4.41
CA GLU A 78 -3.10 -17.64 4.52
C GLU A 78 -2.22 -17.87 3.29
N LYS A 79 -2.10 -19.13 2.85
CA LYS A 79 -1.37 -19.49 1.63
C LYS A 79 -1.88 -18.72 0.41
N ARG A 80 -3.21 -18.58 0.26
CA ARG A 80 -3.81 -17.83 -0.84
C ARG A 80 -3.43 -16.34 -0.78
N ALA A 81 -3.53 -15.73 0.40
CA ALA A 81 -3.17 -14.33 0.58
C ALA A 81 -1.68 -14.06 0.25
N ILE A 82 -0.78 -14.94 0.69
CA ILE A 82 0.66 -14.85 0.38
C ILE A 82 0.90 -15.02 -1.12
N HIS A 83 0.21 -15.96 -1.76
CA HIS A 83 0.35 -16.19 -3.19
C HIS A 83 -0.11 -14.98 -4.02
N GLU A 84 -1.27 -14.40 -3.68
CA GLU A 84 -1.76 -13.17 -4.30
C GLU A 84 -0.78 -12.00 -4.12
N PHE A 85 -0.19 -11.87 -2.93
CA PHE A 85 0.85 -10.87 -2.68
C PHE A 85 2.09 -11.07 -3.54
N LEU A 86 2.56 -12.32 -3.69
CA LEU A 86 3.73 -12.64 -4.51
C LEU A 86 3.49 -12.29 -5.98
N GLU A 87 2.33 -12.67 -6.54
CA GLU A 87 1.97 -12.30 -7.91
C GLU A 87 1.94 -10.78 -8.13
N LEU A 88 1.42 -10.04 -7.15
CA LEU A 88 1.41 -8.58 -7.18
C LEU A 88 2.82 -8.00 -7.12
N SER A 89 3.70 -8.57 -6.30
CA SER A 89 5.10 -8.18 -6.19
C SER A 89 5.87 -8.41 -7.49
N ASP A 90 5.66 -9.55 -8.14
CA ASP A 90 6.32 -9.86 -9.42
C ASP A 90 5.87 -8.89 -10.54
N LYS A 91 4.56 -8.61 -10.61
CA LYS A 91 4.01 -7.62 -11.55
C LYS A 91 4.56 -6.22 -11.25
N TRP A 92 4.68 -5.87 -9.96
CA TRP A 92 5.25 -4.59 -9.55
C TRP A 92 6.72 -4.47 -9.94
N ASN A 93 7.53 -5.51 -9.77
CA ASN A 93 8.95 -5.50 -10.13
C ASN A 93 9.14 -5.22 -11.63
N VAL A 94 8.42 -5.93 -12.50
CA VAL A 94 8.49 -5.71 -13.96
C VAL A 94 8.09 -4.28 -14.33
N ILE A 95 7.04 -3.75 -13.70
CA ILE A 95 6.56 -2.40 -13.99
C ILE A 95 7.54 -1.34 -13.44
N ASN A 96 8.10 -1.54 -12.26
CA ASN A 96 9.10 -0.66 -11.66
C ASN A 96 10.41 -0.63 -12.48
N ASP A 97 10.77 -1.73 -13.14
CA ASP A 97 11.89 -1.79 -14.07
C ASP A 97 11.58 -1.00 -15.35
N SER A 98 10.36 -1.14 -15.89
CA SER A 98 9.96 -0.42 -17.11
C SER A 98 9.68 1.07 -16.90
N VAL A 99 9.32 1.49 -15.68
CA VAL A 99 8.92 2.86 -15.32
C VAL A 99 9.50 3.20 -13.95
N HIS A 100 10.80 3.50 -13.94
CA HIS A 100 11.51 3.76 -12.69
C HIS A 100 11.28 5.20 -12.22
N ILE A 101 10.32 5.38 -11.29
CA ILE A 101 10.09 6.66 -10.60
C ILE A 101 10.76 6.63 -9.23
N TRP A 102 11.75 7.51 -9.04
CA TRP A 102 12.59 7.59 -7.83
C TRP A 102 12.92 9.04 -7.45
N HIS A 103 13.90 9.23 -6.58
CA HIS A 103 14.40 10.53 -6.19
C HIS A 103 15.93 10.58 -6.20
N GLN A 104 16.47 11.71 -6.65
CA GLN A 104 17.89 12.03 -6.56
C GLN A 104 18.04 13.35 -5.79
N GLY A 105 18.30 13.23 -4.50
CA GLY A 105 18.33 14.36 -3.57
C GLY A 105 17.02 15.15 -3.59
N PRO A 106 17.02 16.46 -3.93
CA PRO A 106 15.82 17.26 -3.95
C PRO A 106 14.93 17.04 -5.18
N PHE A 107 15.42 16.35 -6.22
CA PHE A 107 14.66 16.08 -7.44
C PHE A 107 13.96 14.73 -7.39
N ALA A 108 12.77 14.64 -7.99
CA ALA A 108 12.22 13.35 -8.39
C ALA A 108 12.73 12.99 -9.79
N THR A 109 12.86 11.70 -10.07
CA THR A 109 13.39 11.20 -11.33
C THR A 109 12.40 10.23 -11.97
N ILE A 110 12.32 10.25 -13.30
CA ILE A 110 11.65 9.23 -14.11
C ILE A 110 12.63 8.75 -15.18
N HIS A 111 12.94 7.45 -15.20
CA HIS A 111 14.00 6.88 -16.06
C HIS A 111 15.33 7.64 -15.94
N ASN A 112 15.75 7.90 -14.70
CA ASN A 112 16.95 8.67 -14.34
C ASN A 112 16.98 10.14 -14.81
N CYS A 113 15.94 10.64 -15.47
CA CYS A 113 15.84 12.06 -15.82
C CYS A 113 15.24 12.82 -14.65
N ARG A 114 15.94 13.85 -14.14
CA ARG A 114 15.46 14.71 -13.05
C ARG A 114 14.36 15.64 -13.55
N LEU A 115 13.26 15.71 -12.81
CA LEU A 115 12.15 16.60 -13.08
C LEU A 115 12.11 17.74 -12.05
N GLY A 116 12.45 18.94 -12.50
CA GLY A 116 12.55 20.16 -11.70
C GLY A 116 13.66 21.05 -12.23
N SER A 117 13.70 22.33 -11.82
CA SER A 117 14.71 23.28 -12.30
C SER A 117 15.83 23.54 -11.30
N GLU A 118 15.50 23.80 -10.03
CA GLU A 118 16.46 24.24 -9.01
C GLU A 118 16.32 23.44 -7.71
N ALA A 119 17.45 23.07 -7.12
CA ALA A 119 17.50 22.46 -5.80
C ALA A 119 17.30 23.50 -4.68
N PRO A 120 16.70 23.14 -3.52
CA PRO A 120 16.74 23.98 -2.33
C PRO A 120 18.19 24.24 -1.91
N ALA A 121 18.51 25.49 -1.56
CA ALA A 121 19.79 25.80 -0.96
C ALA A 121 19.95 25.05 0.37
N ILE A 122 21.02 24.28 0.52
CA ILE A 122 21.36 23.64 1.78
C ILE A 122 21.96 24.73 2.68
N SER A 123 21.23 25.14 3.73
CA SER A 123 21.81 26.04 4.74
C SER A 123 23.00 25.35 5.40
N PRO A 124 24.18 25.97 5.48
CA PRO A 124 25.36 25.39 6.14
C PRO A 124 25.20 25.26 7.67
N HIS A 125 24.10 25.76 8.25
CA HIS A 125 23.85 25.67 9.69
C HIS A 125 22.77 24.61 10.02
N PRO A 126 23.00 23.73 11.01
CA PRO A 126 21.96 22.86 11.53
C PRO A 126 20.77 23.72 12.02
N PRO A 127 19.53 23.26 11.85
CA PRO A 127 18.35 24.04 12.22
C PRO A 127 18.43 24.43 13.69
N THR A 128 18.42 25.74 13.96
CA THR A 128 18.47 26.31 15.31
C THR A 128 17.33 25.73 16.15
N GLU A 129 17.53 25.58 17.46
CA GLU A 129 16.52 25.03 18.39
C GLU A 129 15.15 25.72 18.24
N ALA A 130 15.13 27.03 17.94
CA ALA A 130 13.90 27.77 17.64
C ALA A 130 13.12 27.25 16.41
N MET A 131 13.80 26.79 15.36
CA MET A 131 13.18 26.20 14.17
C MET A 131 12.68 24.77 14.46
N ARG A 132 13.41 24.00 15.27
CA ARG A 132 12.95 22.69 15.76
C ARG A 132 11.68 22.81 16.59
N HIS A 133 11.62 23.79 17.49
CA HIS A 133 10.44 24.04 18.32
C HIS A 133 9.22 24.47 17.49
N LYS A 134 9.40 25.30 16.45
CA LYS A 134 8.31 25.65 15.51
C LYS A 134 7.80 24.44 14.71
N GLN A 135 8.71 23.59 14.24
CA GLN A 135 8.35 22.39 13.48
C GLN A 135 7.68 21.32 14.37
N GLN A 136 8.05 21.27 15.65
CA GLN A 136 7.45 20.39 16.66
C GLN A 136 6.07 20.89 17.10
N GLN A 137 5.88 22.21 17.25
CA GLN A 137 4.55 22.81 17.51
C GLN A 137 3.58 22.61 16.33
N GLN A 138 4.03 22.72 15.08
CA GLN A 138 3.18 22.44 13.91
C GLN A 138 2.79 20.96 13.78
N ARG A 139 3.64 20.03 14.26
CA ARG A 139 3.31 18.60 14.31
C ARG A 139 2.29 18.25 15.41
N GLN A 140 2.25 19.04 16.49
CA GLN A 140 1.33 18.82 17.62
C GLN A 140 -0.09 19.35 17.35
N SER A 141 -0.29 20.19 16.33
CA SER A 141 -1.61 20.68 15.90
C SER A 141 -2.29 19.82 14.83
N ALA A 142 -1.70 18.70 14.42
CA ALA A 142 -2.32 17.79 13.46
C ALA A 142 -3.23 16.79 14.19
N PRO A 143 -4.47 16.53 13.71
CA PRO A 143 -5.36 15.56 14.33
C PRO A 143 -4.74 14.16 14.27
N THR A 144 -4.49 13.58 15.44
CA THR A 144 -4.03 12.20 15.62
C THR A 144 -5.17 11.23 15.37
N THR A 145 -5.42 10.90 14.10
CA THR A 145 -6.19 9.72 13.73
C THR A 145 -5.25 8.78 12.97
N PRO A 146 -4.91 7.59 13.50
CA PRO A 146 -4.12 6.63 12.73
C PRO A 146 -4.96 6.15 11.53
N PRO A 147 -4.40 6.06 10.32
CA PRO A 147 -5.12 5.43 9.21
C PRO A 147 -5.32 3.96 9.56
N ARG A 148 -6.58 3.56 9.77
CA ARG A 148 -6.98 2.16 9.86
C ARG A 148 -6.68 1.47 8.53
N GLY A 149 -5.86 0.42 8.58
CA GLY A 149 -5.81 -0.64 7.57
C GLY A 149 -5.33 -0.20 6.19
N GLY A 150 -4.05 0.15 6.07
CA GLY A 150 -3.37 0.29 4.79
C GLY A 150 -2.20 -0.68 4.72
N TRP A 151 -2.09 -1.44 3.63
CA TRP A 151 -0.93 -2.29 3.35
C TRP A 151 0.32 -1.41 3.31
N ASN A 152 1.26 -1.62 4.24
CA ASN A 152 2.57 -0.97 4.22
C ASN A 152 3.45 -1.61 3.14
N LEU A 153 3.15 -1.32 1.86
CA LEU A 153 3.93 -1.78 0.70
C LEU A 153 5.19 -0.92 0.48
N PHE A 154 5.29 0.23 1.14
CA PHE A 154 6.40 1.16 0.99
C PHE A 154 7.10 1.33 2.33
N GLY A 155 8.25 0.66 2.45
CA GLY A 155 9.17 0.85 3.56
C GLY A 155 9.55 2.33 3.67
N SER A 156 8.99 3.01 4.67
CA SER A 156 9.67 4.16 5.26
C SER A 156 10.92 3.61 5.91
N SER A 157 12.08 3.86 5.32
CA SER A 157 13.35 3.65 5.98
C SER A 157 13.37 4.56 7.21
N GLN A 158 12.94 4.02 8.35
CA GLN A 158 13.35 4.52 9.64
C GLN A 158 14.85 4.26 9.70
N VAL A 159 15.61 5.34 9.68
CA VAL A 159 17.04 5.35 9.94
C VAL A 159 17.24 4.70 11.30
N ALA A 160 17.70 3.45 11.29
CA ALA A 160 18.20 2.78 12.47
C ALA A 160 19.46 3.51 12.90
N ASN A 161 19.48 3.92 14.17
CA ASN A 161 20.68 4.41 14.83
C ASN A 161 21.71 3.28 14.88
N ASP A 162 22.86 3.47 14.24
CA ASP A 162 24.05 2.66 14.50
C ASP A 162 25.05 3.46 15.36
N PRO A 163 25.80 2.80 16.26
CA PRO A 163 26.54 3.45 17.32
C PRO A 163 27.89 3.99 16.84
N SER A 164 28.26 5.15 17.39
CA SER A 164 29.53 5.85 17.18
C SER A 164 30.77 4.97 17.43
N PRO A 165 31.88 5.15 16.69
CA PRO A 165 33.17 4.55 17.03
C PRO A 165 33.86 5.31 18.17
N PRO A 166 34.82 4.68 18.88
CA PRO A 166 35.33 5.19 20.15
C PRO A 166 36.34 6.32 19.99
N SER A 167 36.33 7.15 21.03
CA SER A 167 37.29 8.20 21.37
C SER A 167 38.75 7.75 21.32
N GLY A 168 39.53 8.40 20.46
CA GLY A 168 41.00 8.40 20.46
C GLY A 168 41.53 9.75 20.94
N ASN A 169 42.45 9.70 21.90
CA ASN A 169 42.91 10.82 22.70
C ASN A 169 43.74 11.88 21.97
N ARG A 170 43.53 13.11 22.44
CA ARG A 170 44.40 14.30 22.47
C ARG A 170 45.89 14.03 22.26
N THR A 171 46.51 14.79 21.37
CA THR A 171 47.79 15.44 21.63
C THR A 171 47.70 16.91 21.23
N ALA A 172 48.05 17.77 22.18
CA ALA A 172 48.19 19.20 21.98
C ALA A 172 49.58 19.49 21.41
N SER A 173 49.66 20.39 20.44
CA SER A 173 50.89 21.12 20.14
C SER A 173 50.55 22.57 19.81
N SER A 174 50.86 23.40 20.81
CA SER A 174 51.16 24.83 20.83
C SER A 174 51.38 25.55 19.49
N SER A 175 50.60 26.62 19.32
CA SER A 175 51.02 27.99 18.98
C SER A 175 52.41 28.23 18.38
N SER A 176 52.42 28.88 17.21
CA SER A 176 53.32 30.01 16.97
C SER A 176 52.61 31.04 16.11
N ASP A 177 52.30 32.17 16.74
CA ASP A 177 51.91 33.42 16.10
C ASP A 177 53.00 33.87 15.12
N VAL A 178 52.59 34.18 13.88
CA VAL A 178 53.32 35.13 13.03
C VAL A 178 52.28 36.05 12.41
N SER A 179 52.22 37.27 12.92
CA SER A 179 51.55 38.39 12.30
C SER A 179 52.33 38.85 11.07
N SER A 180 51.75 38.73 9.89
CA SER A 180 52.21 39.45 8.70
C SER A 180 51.03 40.17 8.06
N ASN A 181 51.03 41.49 8.25
CA ASN A 181 50.21 42.47 7.56
C ASN A 181 50.45 42.36 6.04
N GLY A 182 49.41 42.01 5.28
CA GLY A 182 49.48 41.92 3.82
C GLY A 182 48.14 42.26 3.19
N ASN A 183 48.11 43.36 2.45
CA ASN A 183 46.99 43.86 1.68
C ASN A 183 46.42 42.82 0.70
N GLY A 184 45.09 42.79 0.60
CA GLY A 184 44.32 42.61 -0.64
C GLY A 184 44.55 41.32 -1.42
N ASP A 185 43.69 40.33 -1.18
CA ASP A 185 43.12 39.52 -2.27
C ASP A 185 41.82 38.85 -1.78
N ASN A 186 40.67 39.40 -2.19
CA ASN A 186 39.37 38.74 -2.03
C ASN A 186 39.24 37.62 -3.07
N SER A 187 40.03 36.56 -2.91
CA SER A 187 39.89 35.35 -3.73
C SER A 187 38.72 34.51 -3.23
N HIS A 188 37.58 34.67 -3.90
CA HIS A 188 36.51 33.68 -4.08
C HIS A 188 36.33 32.64 -2.96
N VAL A 189 35.51 32.96 -1.96
CA VAL A 189 34.66 31.92 -1.35
C VAL A 189 33.76 31.42 -2.47
N ALA A 190 34.06 30.24 -3.02
CA ALA A 190 33.26 29.61 -4.06
C ALA A 190 31.81 29.51 -3.56
N ALA A 191 30.94 30.39 -4.05
CA ALA A 191 29.52 30.30 -3.82
C ALA A 191 29.09 28.93 -4.34
N PHE A 192 28.67 28.02 -3.45
CA PHE A 192 28.13 26.72 -3.84
C PHE A 192 26.92 26.98 -4.73
N SER A 193 27.10 26.82 -6.04
CA SER A 193 26.02 27.04 -7.02
C SER A 193 24.95 25.99 -6.79
N VAL A 194 23.71 26.45 -6.54
CA VAL A 194 22.54 25.59 -6.45
C VAL A 194 22.49 24.69 -7.71
N PRO A 195 22.47 23.35 -7.57
CA PRO A 195 22.38 22.46 -8.72
C PRO A 195 21.16 22.80 -9.57
N LYS A 196 21.38 23.15 -10.84
CA LYS A 196 20.33 23.36 -11.84
C LYS A 196 20.27 22.17 -12.80
N VAL A 197 19.06 21.73 -13.11
CA VAL A 197 18.81 20.67 -14.11
C VAL A 197 18.68 21.33 -15.48
N THR A 198 19.26 20.71 -16.51
CA THR A 198 19.22 21.25 -17.87
C THR A 198 17.86 21.00 -18.51
N TRP A 199 17.40 21.93 -19.36
CA TRP A 199 16.14 21.78 -20.07
C TRP A 199 16.01 20.50 -20.90
N PRO A 200 17.03 20.02 -21.63
CA PRO A 200 16.95 18.73 -22.32
C PRO A 200 16.57 17.56 -21.40
N GLU A 201 17.12 17.53 -20.18
CA GLU A 201 16.79 16.51 -19.18
C GLU A 201 15.35 16.66 -18.65
N ILE A 202 14.92 17.90 -18.34
CA ILE A 202 13.54 18.20 -17.93
C ILE A 202 12.54 17.81 -19.02
N ASN A 203 12.86 18.10 -20.28
CA ASN A 203 12.04 17.78 -21.44
C ASN A 203 11.93 16.27 -21.65
N ALA A 204 13.03 15.52 -21.49
CA ALA A 204 13.01 14.06 -21.52
C ALA A 204 12.12 13.48 -20.39
N ALA A 205 12.24 14.01 -19.18
CA ALA A 205 11.41 13.61 -18.05
C ALA A 205 9.91 13.86 -18.31
N TRP A 206 9.53 15.02 -18.84
CA TRP A 206 8.15 15.30 -19.25
C TRP A 206 7.68 14.39 -20.39
N GLY A 207 8.57 14.02 -21.32
CA GLY A 207 8.28 13.02 -22.34
C GLY A 207 7.87 11.66 -21.76
N HIS A 208 8.60 11.18 -20.75
CA HIS A 208 8.23 9.96 -20.03
C HIS A 208 6.91 10.11 -19.27
N VAL A 209 6.64 11.26 -18.66
CA VAL A 209 5.36 11.55 -17.99
C VAL A 209 4.19 11.46 -18.98
N VAL A 210 4.30 12.10 -20.13
CA VAL A 210 3.26 12.09 -21.17
C VAL A 210 2.99 10.66 -21.67
N LEU A 211 4.06 9.89 -21.94
CA LEU A 211 3.95 8.49 -22.33
C LEU A 211 3.24 7.66 -21.25
N LEU A 212 3.62 7.84 -19.98
CA LEU A 212 3.10 7.06 -18.88
C LEU A 212 1.62 7.36 -18.61
N VAL A 213 1.22 8.64 -18.63
CA VAL A 213 -0.19 9.04 -18.49
C VAL A 213 -1.04 8.43 -19.60
N GLN A 214 -0.54 8.43 -20.85
CA GLN A 214 -1.21 7.80 -21.98
C GLN A 214 -1.36 6.28 -21.79
N ILE A 215 -0.30 5.58 -21.37
CA ILE A 215 -0.33 4.13 -21.10
C ILE A 215 -1.32 3.81 -19.98
N LEU A 216 -1.29 4.56 -18.88
CA LEU A 216 -2.19 4.37 -17.75
C LEU A 216 -3.64 4.59 -18.16
N ALA A 217 -3.93 5.59 -18.99
CA ALA A 217 -5.27 5.86 -19.51
C ALA A 217 -5.78 4.74 -20.42
N GLN A 218 -4.96 4.26 -21.35
CA GLN A 218 -5.30 3.13 -22.21
C GLN A 218 -5.59 1.88 -21.38
N ARG A 219 -4.74 1.61 -20.40
CA ARG A 219 -4.84 0.44 -19.53
C ARG A 219 -6.04 0.51 -18.57
N SER A 220 -6.39 1.69 -18.08
CA SER A 220 -7.57 1.89 -17.24
C SER A 220 -8.85 2.13 -18.04
N GLN A 221 -8.74 2.21 -19.38
CA GLN A 221 -9.81 2.62 -20.31
C GLN A 221 -10.45 3.96 -19.90
N THR A 222 -9.66 4.87 -19.32
CA THR A 222 -10.14 6.19 -18.93
C THR A 222 -10.04 7.14 -20.12
N THR A 223 -11.17 7.73 -20.49
CA THR A 223 -11.21 8.81 -21.47
C THR A 223 -10.54 10.06 -20.89
N LEU A 224 -9.44 10.48 -21.51
CA LEU A 224 -8.74 11.70 -21.13
C LEU A 224 -9.44 12.93 -21.71
N PRO A 225 -9.39 14.09 -21.01
CA PRO A 225 -9.93 15.35 -21.53
C PRO A 225 -9.13 15.85 -22.74
N HIS A 226 -7.85 15.52 -22.85
CA HIS A 226 -6.95 15.99 -23.90
C HIS A 226 -6.20 14.83 -24.55
N THR A 227 -5.76 15.05 -25.79
CA THR A 227 -5.05 14.03 -26.56
C THR A 227 -3.54 14.20 -26.37
N LEU A 228 -2.91 13.22 -25.74
CA LEU A 228 -1.47 13.18 -25.52
C LEU A 228 -0.76 12.59 -26.74
N GLN A 229 0.35 13.20 -27.15
CA GLN A 229 1.23 12.72 -28.22
C GLN A 229 2.65 12.52 -27.67
N PRO A 230 2.97 11.31 -27.16
CA PRO A 230 4.32 10.99 -26.72
C PRO A 230 5.29 11.01 -27.91
N MET A 231 6.30 11.87 -27.86
CA MET A 231 7.32 12.03 -28.90
C MET A 231 8.72 12.19 -28.28
N GLY A 232 9.01 11.43 -27.21
CA GLY A 232 10.25 11.58 -26.44
C GLY A 232 10.34 12.96 -25.77
N ALA A 233 11.52 13.57 -25.79
CA ALA A 233 11.75 14.90 -25.22
C ALA A 233 10.96 16.03 -25.90
N THR A 234 10.37 15.79 -27.07
CA THR A 234 9.56 16.77 -27.82
C THR A 234 8.07 16.43 -27.81
N SER A 235 7.60 15.77 -26.73
CA SER A 235 6.20 15.37 -26.58
C SER A 235 5.25 16.57 -26.68
N LYS A 236 4.02 16.30 -27.16
CA LYS A 236 3.01 17.33 -27.44
C LYS A 236 1.67 16.95 -26.84
N ILE A 237 0.81 17.94 -26.69
CA ILE A 237 -0.56 17.78 -26.22
C ILE A 237 -1.50 18.60 -27.09
N TYR A 238 -2.59 17.98 -27.51
CA TYR A 238 -3.68 18.62 -28.20
C TYR A 238 -4.84 18.83 -27.21
N LEU A 239 -5.15 20.08 -26.91
CA LEU A 239 -6.18 20.44 -25.96
C LEU A 239 -7.56 20.36 -26.65
N ASN A 240 -8.49 19.64 -26.02
CA ASN A 240 -9.90 19.60 -26.39
C ASN A 240 -10.70 20.49 -25.41
N GLY A 241 -11.49 21.47 -25.88
CA GLY A 241 -12.25 22.41 -25.03
C GLY A 241 -12.53 23.77 -25.69
N ASP A 242 -13.23 24.70 -25.04
CA ASP A 242 -13.78 25.88 -25.74
C ASP A 242 -12.79 27.03 -26.02
N ALA A 243 -11.85 27.32 -25.10
CA ALA A 243 -10.98 28.50 -25.23
C ALA A 243 -9.67 28.26 -25.99
N ASN A 244 -9.22 27.00 -26.08
CA ASN A 244 -7.95 26.59 -26.68
C ASN A 244 -8.07 25.29 -27.51
N SER A 245 -9.29 24.88 -27.92
CA SER A 245 -9.46 23.71 -28.78
C SER A 245 -8.70 23.87 -30.08
N GLY A 246 -8.17 22.76 -30.60
CA GLY A 246 -7.57 22.77 -31.93
C GLY A 246 -6.09 23.08 -31.96
N ILE A 247 -5.51 23.51 -30.84
CA ILE A 247 -4.12 23.94 -30.80
C ILE A 247 -3.25 22.85 -30.18
N LEU A 248 -2.18 22.51 -30.90
CA LEU A 248 -1.14 21.60 -30.48
C LEU A 248 -0.06 22.36 -29.72
N TYR A 249 0.14 22.03 -28.45
CA TYR A 249 1.15 22.64 -27.61
C TYR A 249 2.32 21.68 -27.34
N SER A 250 3.54 22.22 -27.30
CA SER A 250 4.74 21.49 -26.91
C SER A 250 4.81 21.32 -25.39
N VAL A 251 4.99 20.09 -24.91
CA VAL A 251 5.29 19.75 -23.50
C VAL A 251 6.82 19.79 -23.26
N HIS A 252 7.50 20.71 -23.93
CA HIS A 252 8.94 20.92 -23.78
C HIS A 252 9.23 22.42 -23.89
N PHE A 253 10.33 22.85 -23.29
CA PHE A 253 10.79 24.23 -23.35
C PHE A 253 12.24 24.30 -23.82
N GLU A 254 12.55 25.30 -24.63
CA GLU A 254 13.89 25.59 -25.13
C GLU A 254 14.24 27.04 -24.79
N GLU A 255 15.33 27.22 -24.06
CA GLU A 255 15.79 28.53 -23.56
C GLU A 255 16.35 29.42 -24.67
N SER A 256 16.88 28.81 -25.73
CA SER A 256 17.61 29.44 -26.84
C SER A 256 16.73 30.17 -27.87
N SER A 257 15.42 30.18 -27.68
CA SER A 257 14.51 30.72 -28.68
C SER A 257 14.35 32.24 -28.53
N LEU A 258 14.47 32.98 -29.64
CA LEU A 258 14.24 34.44 -29.73
C LEU A 258 12.86 34.88 -29.19
N TRP A 259 11.95 33.93 -28.98
CA TRP A 259 10.60 34.09 -28.45
C TRP A 259 10.40 33.49 -27.05
N GLY A 260 11.46 33.40 -26.24
CA GLY A 260 11.49 32.65 -24.97
C GLY A 260 10.32 32.90 -24.01
N ARG A 261 9.75 34.12 -23.94
CA ARG A 261 8.56 34.41 -23.11
C ARG A 261 7.28 33.75 -23.64
N SER A 262 7.09 33.72 -24.96
CA SER A 262 5.93 33.07 -25.61
C SER A 262 6.00 31.55 -25.43
N ASN A 263 7.19 30.97 -25.61
CA ASN A 263 7.39 29.53 -25.50
C ASN A 263 7.17 29.02 -24.07
N LEU A 264 7.55 29.81 -23.05
CA LEU A 264 7.29 29.45 -21.65
C LEU A 264 5.78 29.45 -21.32
N ARG A 265 5.02 30.40 -21.87
CA ARG A 265 3.55 30.42 -21.72
C ARG A 265 2.91 29.19 -22.36
N ASN A 266 3.30 28.86 -23.58
CA ASN A 266 2.81 27.68 -24.29
C ASN A 266 3.14 26.39 -23.53
N PHE A 267 4.35 26.31 -22.96
CA PHE A 267 4.75 25.20 -22.11
C PHE A 267 3.86 25.08 -20.86
N HIS A 268 3.55 26.19 -20.16
CA HIS A 268 2.63 26.14 -19.01
C HIS A 268 1.22 25.72 -19.39
N ILE A 269 0.71 26.17 -20.54
CA ILE A 269 -0.58 25.72 -21.07
C ILE A 269 -0.56 24.20 -21.30
N ALA A 270 0.53 23.68 -21.88
CA ALA A 270 0.72 22.25 -22.07
C ALA A 270 0.76 21.48 -20.75
N LEU A 271 1.51 21.98 -19.74
CA LEU A 271 1.58 21.36 -18.41
C LEU A 271 0.21 21.30 -17.73
N ASN A 272 -0.58 22.37 -17.82
CA ASN A 272 -1.92 22.39 -17.27
C ASN A 272 -2.80 21.31 -17.90
N GLY A 273 -2.74 21.14 -19.23
CA GLY A 273 -3.48 20.07 -19.90
C GLY A 273 -3.00 18.66 -19.52
N VAL A 274 -1.70 18.46 -19.32
CA VAL A 274 -1.19 17.18 -18.79
C VAL A 274 -1.72 16.93 -17.37
N CYS A 275 -1.81 17.97 -16.53
CA CYS A 275 -2.41 17.88 -15.21
C CYS A 275 -3.91 17.60 -15.25
N ASP A 276 -4.66 18.14 -16.20
CA ASP A 276 -6.07 17.83 -16.41
C ASP A 276 -6.25 16.32 -16.68
N CYS A 277 -5.40 15.75 -17.56
CA CYS A 277 -5.39 14.31 -17.83
C CYS A 277 -5.01 13.47 -16.60
N LEU A 278 -3.97 13.88 -15.87
CA LEU A 278 -3.53 13.18 -14.66
C LEU A 278 -4.60 13.21 -13.57
N TRP A 279 -5.26 14.36 -13.38
CA TRP A 279 -6.36 14.51 -12.44
C TRP A 279 -7.53 13.62 -12.83
N GLN A 280 -7.92 13.59 -14.11
CA GLN A 280 -8.99 12.71 -14.59
C GLN A 280 -8.69 11.23 -14.32
N LEU A 281 -7.43 10.79 -14.46
CA LEU A 281 -7.01 9.44 -14.10
C LEU A 281 -7.11 9.17 -12.60
N ALA A 282 -6.70 10.13 -11.76
CA ALA A 282 -6.83 9.98 -10.32
C ALA A 282 -8.31 9.90 -9.89
N GLN A 283 -9.20 10.66 -10.51
CA GLN A 283 -10.63 10.62 -10.21
C GLN A 283 -11.33 9.35 -10.72
N SER A 284 -10.78 8.66 -11.73
CA SER A 284 -11.35 7.40 -12.22
C SER A 284 -11.03 6.19 -11.32
N GLN A 285 -10.19 6.38 -10.30
CA GLN A 285 -9.87 5.35 -9.31
C GLN A 285 -11.04 5.10 -8.35
N THR A 286 -11.41 3.83 -8.16
CA THR A 286 -12.49 3.43 -7.24
C THR A 286 -11.96 2.92 -5.90
N ASP A 287 -10.79 2.28 -5.91
CA ASP A 287 -10.15 1.77 -4.70
C ASP A 287 -9.40 2.89 -3.95
N LYS A 288 -9.89 3.23 -2.76
CA LYS A 288 -9.30 4.26 -1.90
C LYS A 288 -8.09 3.78 -1.09
N THR A 289 -7.80 2.48 -1.08
CA THR A 289 -6.61 1.94 -0.40
C THR A 289 -5.32 2.26 -1.15
N VAL A 290 -5.40 2.59 -2.46
CA VAL A 290 -4.27 3.00 -3.30
C VAL A 290 -4.61 4.31 -4.02
N ALA A 291 -4.94 5.35 -3.23
CA ALA A 291 -5.23 6.69 -3.73
C ALA A 291 -3.97 7.53 -3.88
N VAL A 292 -4.00 8.51 -4.79
CA VAL A 292 -2.91 9.49 -4.93
C VAL A 292 -2.72 10.31 -3.64
N PRO A 293 -1.48 10.45 -3.13
CA PRO A 293 -1.24 11.08 -1.82
C PRO A 293 -1.28 12.61 -1.85
N HIS A 294 -0.91 13.24 -2.97
CA HIS A 294 -0.88 14.70 -3.06
C HIS A 294 -2.14 15.23 -3.76
N HIS A 295 -2.91 16.01 -3.02
CA HIS A 295 -4.12 16.64 -3.55
C HIS A 295 -3.78 17.60 -4.70
N MET A 296 -4.55 17.52 -5.79
CA MET A 296 -4.43 18.33 -6.99
C MET A 296 -5.61 19.29 -7.09
N VAL A 297 -5.33 20.60 -7.19
CA VAL A 297 -6.34 21.65 -7.27
C VAL A 297 -5.99 22.62 -8.39
N TYR A 298 -6.97 22.90 -9.26
CA TYR A 298 -6.84 23.96 -10.24
C TYR A 298 -7.18 25.32 -9.61
N ASP A 299 -6.23 26.26 -9.60
CA ASP A 299 -6.47 27.63 -9.16
C ASP A 299 -7.05 28.45 -10.31
N LYS A 300 -8.36 28.68 -10.28
CA LYS A 300 -9.07 29.46 -11.32
C LYS A 300 -8.62 30.91 -11.41
N THR A 301 -8.15 31.49 -10.31
CA THR A 301 -7.76 32.91 -10.28
C THR A 301 -6.41 33.14 -10.95
N GLN A 302 -5.50 32.18 -10.78
CA GLN A 302 -4.14 32.26 -11.32
C GLN A 302 -3.92 31.38 -12.56
N ALA A 303 -4.92 30.60 -12.96
CA ALA A 303 -4.91 29.71 -14.13
C ALA A 303 -3.76 28.68 -14.14
N TYR A 304 -3.50 28.04 -13.00
CA TYR A 304 -2.51 26.96 -12.91
C TYR A 304 -2.91 25.88 -11.90
N TRP A 305 -2.33 24.70 -12.04
CA TRP A 305 -2.47 23.60 -11.08
C TRP A 305 -1.58 23.76 -9.85
N LYS A 306 -2.14 23.50 -8.67
CA LYS A 306 -1.41 23.29 -7.41
C LYS A 306 -1.44 21.81 -7.06
N ILE A 307 -0.28 21.26 -6.72
CA ILE A 307 -0.12 19.88 -6.27
C ILE A 307 0.48 19.92 -4.88
N GLY A 308 -0.17 19.30 -3.90
CA GLY A 308 0.29 19.36 -2.51
C GLY A 308 0.40 20.80 -1.96
N GLY A 309 -0.44 21.71 -2.45
CA GLY A 309 -0.43 23.13 -2.08
C GLY A 309 0.61 24.00 -2.81
N VAL A 310 1.40 23.44 -3.73
CA VAL A 310 2.50 24.14 -4.42
C VAL A 310 2.18 24.28 -5.90
N ALA A 311 2.43 25.47 -6.45
CA ALA A 311 2.13 25.79 -7.84
C ALA A 311 3.07 25.05 -8.81
N LEU A 312 2.50 24.44 -9.86
CA LEU A 312 3.26 23.87 -10.97
C LEU A 312 3.49 24.94 -12.05
N VAL A 313 4.33 25.93 -11.71
CA VAL A 313 4.67 27.03 -12.63
C VAL A 313 6.17 27.26 -12.58
N HIS A 314 6.82 27.28 -13.74
CA HIS A 314 8.22 27.63 -13.85
C HIS A 314 8.35 29.13 -14.17
N LEU A 315 8.71 29.95 -13.19
CA LEU A 315 8.95 31.37 -13.41
C LEU A 315 10.40 31.58 -13.87
N ASN A 316 10.58 32.22 -15.03
CA ASN A 316 11.92 32.62 -15.48
C ASN A 316 12.35 33.90 -14.73
N GLN A 317 13.53 33.88 -14.10
CA GLN A 317 14.10 35.01 -13.34
C GLN A 317 14.47 36.24 -14.20
N THR A 318 14.31 36.20 -15.52
CA THR A 318 14.74 37.31 -16.42
C THR A 318 13.74 38.45 -16.56
N SER A 319 13.05 38.86 -15.50
CA SER A 319 12.34 40.14 -15.51
C SER A 319 12.41 40.87 -14.16
N ASN A 320 12.97 42.08 -14.27
CA ASN A 320 12.82 43.24 -13.38
C ASN A 320 13.86 43.43 -12.28
N ASN A 321 15.04 43.92 -12.68
CA ASN A 321 15.76 44.92 -11.88
C ASN A 321 15.11 46.32 -11.94
N ASN A 322 14.01 46.50 -12.67
CA ASN A 322 13.31 47.78 -12.74
C ASN A 322 11.87 47.65 -12.27
N ASN A 323 11.60 48.38 -11.18
CA ASN A 323 10.31 48.78 -10.63
C ASN A 323 9.65 47.87 -9.58
N ASN A 324 9.65 48.41 -8.35
CA ASN A 324 8.66 48.23 -7.30
C ASN A 324 7.31 47.69 -7.80
N GLN A 325 7.06 46.41 -7.59
CA GLN A 325 5.70 45.89 -7.40
C GLN A 325 5.70 44.86 -6.28
N ASN A 326 4.93 45.20 -5.25
CA ASN A 326 4.58 44.35 -4.11
C ASN A 326 3.98 43.04 -4.61
N GLY A 327 4.71 41.93 -4.48
CA GLY A 327 4.20 40.60 -4.82
C GLY A 327 5.25 39.58 -5.31
N SER A 328 6.49 39.97 -5.58
CA SER A 328 7.54 38.98 -5.87
C SER A 328 8.03 38.30 -4.58
N PRO A 329 8.10 36.96 -4.51
CA PRO A 329 8.65 36.28 -3.34
C PRO A 329 10.12 36.71 -3.15
N PRO A 330 10.61 36.83 -1.89
CA PRO A 330 11.83 37.58 -1.58
C PRO A 330 13.13 36.98 -2.15
N ASN A 331 13.07 35.76 -2.70
CA ASN A 331 14.21 35.02 -3.21
C ASN A 331 13.84 34.39 -4.54
N GLY A 332 14.45 34.85 -5.64
CA GLY A 332 14.22 34.29 -6.97
C GLY A 332 14.43 32.78 -7.06
N ASN A 333 15.26 32.19 -6.21
CA ASN A 333 15.49 30.74 -6.16
C ASN A 333 14.25 29.96 -5.67
N GLN A 334 13.30 30.62 -5.01
CA GLN A 334 12.14 29.95 -4.42
C GLN A 334 11.17 29.43 -5.49
N ALA A 335 11.02 30.13 -6.61
CA ALA A 335 10.11 29.72 -7.68
C ALA A 335 10.58 28.44 -8.40
N GLY A 336 11.88 28.32 -8.69
CA GLY A 336 12.45 27.09 -9.27
C GLY A 336 12.42 25.92 -8.28
N VAL A 337 12.60 26.20 -7.00
CA VAL A 337 12.47 25.20 -5.92
C VAL A 337 11.02 24.73 -5.76
N ASP A 338 10.05 25.63 -5.83
CA ASP A 338 8.63 25.30 -5.74
C ASP A 338 8.16 24.51 -6.97
N PHE A 339 8.60 24.88 -8.17
CA PHE A 339 8.37 24.07 -9.37
C PHE A 339 8.93 22.65 -9.21
N THR A 340 10.17 22.52 -8.73
CA THR A 340 10.81 21.22 -8.46
C THR A 340 10.02 20.41 -7.42
N ARG A 341 9.48 21.07 -6.39
CA ARG A 341 8.64 20.42 -5.39
C ARG A 341 7.29 19.96 -5.96
N ALA A 342 6.64 20.78 -6.78
CA ALA A 342 5.41 20.40 -7.47
C ALA A 342 5.62 19.21 -8.43
N CYS A 343 6.72 19.22 -9.20
CA CYS A 343 7.14 18.10 -10.04
C CYS A 343 7.38 16.80 -9.24
N LYS A 344 7.99 16.92 -8.06
CA LYS A 344 8.15 15.77 -7.14
C LYS A 344 6.81 15.21 -6.71
N TYR A 345 5.87 16.05 -6.28
CA TYR A 345 4.55 15.59 -5.89
C TYR A 345 3.78 14.98 -7.07
N LEU A 346 3.93 15.53 -8.27
CA LEU A 346 3.36 14.97 -9.51
C LEU A 346 3.88 13.57 -9.78
N LEU A 347 5.20 13.35 -9.74
CA LEU A 347 5.80 12.03 -9.97
C LEU A 347 5.43 11.04 -8.86
N THR A 348 5.32 11.49 -7.61
CA THR A 348 4.78 10.65 -6.53
C THR A 348 3.35 10.20 -6.84
N ASN A 349 2.45 11.12 -7.21
CA ASN A 349 1.09 10.76 -7.60
C ASN A 349 1.07 9.76 -8.75
N LEU A 350 1.89 9.99 -9.78
CA LEU A 350 1.99 9.11 -10.94
C LEU A 350 2.48 7.71 -10.55
N LYS A 351 3.45 7.60 -9.62
CA LYS A 351 3.89 6.32 -9.06
C LYS A 351 2.77 5.57 -8.34
N TRP A 352 1.91 6.28 -7.61
CA TRP A 352 0.72 5.68 -6.97
C TRP A 352 -0.33 5.23 -8.00
N LEU A 353 -0.53 5.97 -9.09
CA LEU A 353 -1.39 5.53 -10.20
C LEU A 353 -0.87 4.26 -10.87
N VAL A 354 0.46 4.13 -11.01
CA VAL A 354 1.09 2.89 -11.48
C VAL A 354 0.80 1.74 -10.52
N ALA A 355 0.96 1.94 -9.20
CA ALA A 355 0.67 0.92 -8.19
C ALA A 355 -0.80 0.47 -8.23
N TYR A 356 -1.72 1.42 -8.37
CA TYR A 356 -3.14 1.13 -8.55
C TYR A 356 -3.38 0.28 -9.81
N SER A 357 -2.74 0.64 -10.93
CA SER A 357 -2.85 -0.08 -12.20
C SER A 357 -2.31 -1.52 -12.13
N VAL A 358 -1.29 -1.77 -11.30
CA VAL A 358 -0.77 -3.12 -11.05
C VAL A 358 -1.77 -3.94 -10.25
N LYS A 359 -2.27 -3.37 -9.14
CA LYS A 359 -3.20 -4.03 -8.22
C LYS A 359 -4.49 -4.45 -8.90
N HIS A 360 -5.07 -3.57 -9.72
CA HIS A 360 -6.36 -3.82 -10.37
C HIS A 360 -6.25 -4.46 -11.75
N HIS A 361 -5.06 -4.93 -12.16
CA HIS A 361 -4.89 -5.57 -13.45
C HIS A 361 -5.71 -6.85 -13.64
N ALA A 362 -5.90 -7.62 -12.56
CA ALA A 362 -6.50 -8.96 -12.62
C ALA A 362 -8.02 -8.96 -12.33
N GLN A 363 -8.62 -7.81 -12.05
CA GLN A 363 -10.01 -7.71 -11.60
C GLN A 363 -10.98 -7.26 -12.72
N ARG A 364 -10.55 -7.23 -13.98
CA ARG A 364 -11.38 -6.81 -15.11
C ARG A 364 -11.23 -7.71 -16.31
#